data_AF-A0A0K8NU55-F1
#
_entry.id   AF-A0A0K8NU55-F1
#
_cell.length_a   1.000
_cell.length_b   1.000
_cell.length_c   1.000
_cell.angle_alpha   90.00
_cell.angle_beta   90.00
_cell.angle_gamma   90.00
#
_symmetry.space_group_name_H-M   'P 1'
#
loop_
_entity.id
_entity.type
_entity.pdbx_description
1 polymer ?
#
loop_
_entity_poly.entity_id
_entity_poly.type
_entity_poly.pdbx_seq_one_letter_code
_entity_poly.pdbx_strand_id
1 'polypeptide(L)'
;MSSLEELQALVHDKYGLDPSSLDPQASMREAGIDSLALVEFLFEVEDRYRVSLPATGIDTLAQLADAVDRLRSSQASAQAA
;
A
#
# COMPACT_ATOMS: atom_id res chain seq x y z
N MET A 1 7.15 5.76 -11.58
CA MET A 1 5.89 6.09 -10.90
C MET A 1 5.95 5.39 -9.55
N SER A 2 5.63 6.10 -8.47
CA SER A 2 5.65 5.49 -7.14
C SER A 2 4.45 4.57 -7.01
N SER A 3 4.59 3.47 -6.27
CA SER A 3 3.47 2.58 -5.96
C SER A 3 2.34 3.31 -5.20
N LEU A 4 2.58 4.53 -4.70
CA LEU A 4 1.60 5.35 -4.00
C LEU A 4 0.34 5.66 -4.83
N GLU A 5 0.50 6.05 -6.08
CA GLU A 5 -0.64 6.41 -6.95
C GLU A 5 -1.53 5.18 -7.21
N GLU A 6 -0.90 4.01 -7.43
CA GLU A 6 -1.59 2.73 -7.59
C GLU A 6 -2.34 2.33 -6.31
N LEU A 7 -1.72 2.55 -5.14
CA LEU A 7 -2.34 2.26 -3.84
C LEU A 7 -3.51 3.19 -3.55
N GLN A 8 -3.40 4.49 -3.85
CA GLN A 8 -4.51 5.44 -3.69
C GLN A 8 -5.70 5.07 -4.59
N ALA A 9 -5.43 4.67 -5.84
CA ALA A 9 -6.47 4.18 -6.74
C ALA A 9 -7.12 2.88 -6.21
N LEU A 10 -6.34 1.99 -5.62
CA LEU A 10 -6.86 0.75 -5.01
C LEU A 10 -7.72 1.04 -3.79
N VAL A 11 -7.31 1.98 -2.94
CA VAL A 11 -8.11 2.42 -1.79
C VAL A 11 -9.43 3.03 -2.26
N HIS A 12 -9.40 3.83 -3.33
CA HIS A 12 -10.61 4.38 -3.94
C HIS A 12 -11.57 3.29 -4.44
N ASP A 13 -11.05 2.31 -5.18
CA ASP A 13 -11.84 1.22 -5.75
C ASP A 13 -12.50 0.35 -4.67
N LYS A 14 -11.75 0.01 -3.60
CA LYS A 14 -12.26 -0.86 -2.52
C LYS A 14 -13.13 -0.14 -1.50
N TYR A 15 -12.71 1.04 -1.06
CA TYR A 15 -13.29 1.73 0.09
C TYR A 15 -14.13 2.94 -0.32
N GLY A 16 -14.12 3.32 -1.60
CA GLY A 16 -14.84 4.49 -2.11
C GLY A 16 -14.23 5.82 -1.64
N LEU A 17 -12.98 5.82 -1.17
CA LEU A 17 -12.30 7.02 -0.66
C LEU A 17 -11.69 7.82 -1.81
N ASP A 18 -11.85 9.13 -1.78
CA ASP A 18 -11.33 9.98 -2.85
C ASP A 18 -9.80 10.07 -2.79
N PRO A 19 -9.05 9.66 -3.84
CA PRO A 19 -7.58 9.63 -3.81
C PRO A 19 -6.97 11.03 -3.65
N SER A 20 -7.68 12.07 -4.11
CA SER A 20 -7.28 13.47 -3.92
C SER A 20 -7.53 13.99 -2.51
N SER A 21 -8.41 13.35 -1.74
CA SER A 21 -8.69 13.70 -0.35
C SER A 21 -7.93 12.82 0.66
N LEU A 22 -7.30 11.74 0.19
CA LEU A 22 -6.47 10.86 0.99
C LEU A 22 -5.10 11.49 1.19
N ASP A 23 -4.82 11.89 2.42
CA ASP A 23 -3.47 12.30 2.80
C ASP A 23 -2.57 11.06 2.96
N PRO A 24 -1.49 10.93 2.19
CA PRO A 24 -0.63 9.75 2.22
C PRO A 24 0.28 9.70 3.45
N GLN A 25 0.45 10.81 4.17
CA GLN A 25 1.20 10.92 5.41
C GLN A 25 0.31 10.74 6.65
N ALA A 26 -1.02 10.87 6.50
CA ALA A 26 -1.98 10.60 7.56
C ALA A 26 -2.16 9.10 7.80
N SER A 27 -2.67 8.78 8.99
CA SER A 27 -2.98 7.40 9.34
C SER A 27 -4.10 6.90 8.44
N MET A 28 -3.96 5.69 7.90
CA MET A 28 -5.04 5.05 7.12
C MET A 28 -6.32 4.89 7.94
N ARG A 29 -6.21 4.79 9.26
CA ARG A 29 -7.36 4.77 10.17
C ARG A 29 -8.14 6.08 10.17
N GLU A 30 -7.47 7.22 10.02
CA GLU A 30 -8.12 8.53 9.91
C GLU A 30 -8.83 8.71 8.56
N ALA A 31 -8.35 8.02 7.53
CA ALA A 31 -9.03 7.93 6.24
C ALA A 31 -10.28 7.02 6.26
N GLY A 32 -10.53 6.30 7.35
CA GLY A 32 -11.66 5.36 7.46
C GLY A 32 -11.30 3.91 7.14
N ILE A 33 -10.00 3.56 7.07
CA ILE A 33 -9.57 2.17 6.94
C ILE A 33 -9.39 1.56 8.33
N ASP A 34 -10.35 0.72 8.74
CA ASP A 34 -10.28 -0.01 10.00
C ASP A 34 -9.11 -1.01 10.06
N SER A 35 -8.76 -1.47 11.26
CA SER A 35 -7.65 -2.42 11.46
C SER A 35 -7.81 -3.72 10.66
N LEU A 36 -9.05 -4.22 10.48
CA LEU A 36 -9.31 -5.40 9.66
C LEU A 36 -9.16 -5.08 8.16
N ALA A 37 -9.75 -3.97 7.73
CA ALA A 37 -9.65 -3.48 6.36
C ALA A 37 -8.20 -3.23 5.94
N LEU A 38 -7.38 -2.72 6.85
CA LEU A 38 -5.94 -2.52 6.64
C LEU A 38 -5.25 -3.87 6.40
N VAL A 39 -5.51 -4.89 7.20
CA VAL A 39 -4.94 -6.23 7.01
C VAL A 39 -5.35 -6.81 5.67
N GLU A 40 -6.63 -6.72 5.29
CA GLU A 40 -7.13 -7.16 3.98
C GLU A 40 -6.49 -6.38 2.82
N PHE A 41 -6.29 -5.07 2.99
CA PHE A 41 -5.61 -4.23 2.02
C PHE A 41 -4.15 -4.66 1.84
N LEU A 42 -3.42 -4.88 2.93
CA LEU A 42 -2.04 -5.33 2.89
C LEU A 42 -1.91 -6.68 2.17
N PHE A 43 -2.77 -7.65 2.47
CA PHE A 43 -2.76 -8.95 1.78
C PHE A 43 -3.01 -8.82 0.27
N GLU A 44 -3.93 -7.95 -0.14
CA GLU A 44 -4.21 -7.75 -1.56
C GLU A 44 -3.04 -7.05 -2.28
N VAL A 45 -2.38 -6.12 -1.60
CA VAL A 45 -1.17 -5.47 -2.10
C VAL A 45 -0.03 -6.50 -2.21
N GLU A 46 0.16 -7.35 -1.20
CA GLU A 46 1.13 -8.45 -1.23
C GLU A 46 0.88 -9.38 -2.41
N ASP A 47 -0.36 -9.83 -2.64
CA ASP A 47 -0.70 -10.70 -3.76
C ASP A 47 -0.49 -10.01 -5.11
N ARG A 48 -0.96 -8.77 -5.26
CA ARG A 48 -0.86 -7.99 -6.50
C ARG A 48 0.58 -7.77 -6.92
N TYR A 49 1.45 -7.39 -5.99
CA TYR A 49 2.86 -7.13 -6.28
C TYR A 49 3.75 -8.36 -6.08
N ARG A 50 3.21 -9.47 -5.57
CA ARG A 50 3.94 -10.67 -5.14
C ARG A 50 5.11 -10.36 -4.20
N VAL A 51 4.87 -9.44 -3.28
CA VAL A 51 5.82 -9.01 -2.25
C VAL A 51 5.31 -9.45 -0.89
N SER A 52 6.19 -9.50 0.11
CA SER A 52 5.79 -9.78 1.49
C SER A 52 5.99 -8.52 2.32
N LEU A 53 4.89 -7.99 2.84
CA LEU A 53 4.85 -6.75 3.59
C LEU A 53 4.70 -7.05 5.08
N PRO A 54 5.41 -6.34 5.96
CA PRO A 54 5.18 -6.46 7.39
C PRO A 54 3.82 -5.84 7.73
N ALA A 55 2.90 -6.66 8.24
CA ALA A 55 1.59 -6.19 8.72
C ALA A 55 1.70 -5.20 9.88
N THR A 56 2.82 -5.25 10.62
CA THR A 56 3.10 -4.37 11.76
C THR A 56 4.01 -3.22 11.35
N GLY A 57 3.65 -1.99 11.74
CA GLY A 57 4.47 -0.80 11.53
C GLY A 57 4.11 0.01 10.29
N ILE A 58 3.15 -0.44 9.49
CA ILE A 58 2.53 0.34 8.42
C ILE A 58 1.32 1.07 8.98
N ASP A 59 1.41 2.40 9.05
CA ASP A 59 0.33 3.26 9.53
C ASP A 59 -0.26 4.12 8.40
N THR A 60 0.58 4.52 7.44
CA THR A 60 0.25 5.47 6.38
C THR A 60 0.44 4.87 4.99
N LEU A 61 -0.29 5.41 4.00
CA LEU A 61 -0.17 4.97 2.60
C LEU A 61 1.23 5.20 2.04
N ALA A 62 1.91 6.27 2.46
CA ALA A 62 3.29 6.54 2.07
C ALA A 62 4.26 5.47 2.57
N GLN A 63 4.12 5.01 3.83
CA GLN A 63 4.96 3.93 4.35
C GLN A 63 4.73 2.63 3.58
N LEU A 64 3.47 2.32 3.27
CA LEU A 64 3.14 1.15 2.45
C LEU A 64 3.73 1.25 1.05
N ALA A 65 3.55 2.40 0.38
CA ALA A 65 4.07 2.65 -0.95
C ALA A 65 5.60 2.49 -0.99
N ASP A 66 6.29 3.05 0.00
CA ASP A 66 7.74 2.97 0.13
C ASP A 66 8.21 1.52 0.38
N ALA A 67 7.51 0.76 1.23
CA ALA A 67 7.80 -0.65 1.45
C ALA A 67 7.63 -1.47 0.15
N VAL A 68 6.53 -1.26 -0.58
CA VAL A 68 6.27 -1.91 -1.86
C VAL A 68 7.34 -1.54 -2.89
N ASP A 69 7.69 -0.26 -3.02
CA ASP A 69 8.65 0.23 -4.00
C ASP A 69 10.06 -0.35 -3.76
N ARG A 70 10.48 -0.42 -2.49
CA ARG A 70 11.73 -1.09 -2.09
C ARG A 70 11.72 -2.58 -2.46
N LEU A 71 10.65 -3.30 -2.12
CA LEU A 71 10.54 -4.73 -2.38
C LEU A 71 10.51 -5.04 -3.88
N ARG A 72 9.75 -4.25 -4.66
CA ARG A 72 9.70 -4.36 -6.13
C ARG A 72 11.08 -4.11 -6.75
N SER A 73 11.81 -3.10 -6.27
CA SER A 73 13.17 -2.80 -6.75
C SER A 73 14.16 -3.93 -6.42
N SER A 74 14.04 -4.54 -5.23
CA SER A 74 14.85 -5.70 -4.84
C SER A 74 14.51 -6.96 -5.65
N GLN A 75 13.23 -7.20 -5.98
CA GLN A 75 12.84 -8.34 -6.82
C GLN A 75 13.27 -8.14 -8.27
N ALA A 76 13.11 -6.95 -8.84
CA ALA A 76 13.52 -6.65 -10.21
C ALA A 76 15.03 -6.90 -10.43
N SER A 77 15.85 -6.66 -9.42
CA SER A 77 17.29 -6.95 -9.46
C SER A 77 17.61 -8.44 -9.28
N ALA A 78 16.87 -9.15 -8.42
CA ALA A 78 17.05 -10.59 -8.22
C ALA A 78 16.58 -11.45 -9.41
N GLN A 79 15.61 -10.96 -10.20
CA GLN A 79 15.01 -11.69 -11.31
C GLN A 79 15.75 -11.48 -12.66
N ALA A 80 16.71 -10.56 -12.68
CA ALA A 80 17.56 -10.26 -13.85
C ALA A 80 18.93 -10.96 -13.82
N ALA A 81 19.19 -11.83 -12.84
CA ALA A 81 20.41 -12.62 -12.67
C ALA A 81 20.16 -14.11 -12.98
#